data_AF-A0A951FWL1-F1
#
_entry.id   AF-A0A951FWL1-F1
#
_cell.length_a   1.000
_cell.length_b   1.000
_cell.length_c   1.000
_cell.angle_alpha   90.00
_cell.angle_beta   90.00
_cell.angle_gamma   90.00
#
_symmetry.space_group_name_H-M   'P 1'
#
loop_
_entity.id
_entity.type
_entity.pdbx_description
1 polymer ?
#
loop_
_entity_poly.entity_id
_entity_poly.type
_entity_poly.pdbx_seq_one_letter_code
_entity_poly.pdbx_strand_id
1 'polypeptide(L)'
;MGARGDAAALSSLPAVHELAARLEAPHTLAVTAARSAIDECRTAWLAGQPGPGDLLERAREVLVTLERRSLRRVINATGVILHTNLGRAPLAASAREAVAQAAEGYSNLELDLESGERGSRHAHVTALSCELTGAEDAIVVNNGAGAVLLAAAALAGPGRAIVVARGQLVEIGGAFRIPDVIAQSGARLIEVGTTNRTRLGDYERALKTN
;
A
#
# COMPACT_ATOMS: atom_id res chain seq x y z
N MET A 1 -17.41 -17.18 49.28
CA MET A 1 -17.90 -15.81 49.54
C MET A 1 -17.30 -14.85 48.50
N GLY A 2 -17.52 -15.10 47.20
CA GLY A 2 -16.77 -14.40 46.13
C GLY A 2 -17.56 -14.05 44.86
N ALA A 3 -18.86 -14.33 44.78
CA ALA A 3 -19.65 -14.06 43.56
C ALA A 3 -20.58 -12.82 43.66
N ARG A 4 -20.82 -12.29 44.86
CA ARG A 4 -21.68 -11.11 45.07
C ARG A 4 -20.94 -9.77 45.00
N GLY A 5 -19.60 -9.78 45.06
CA GLY A 5 -18.77 -8.56 44.93
C GLY A 5 -18.68 -8.07 43.48
N ASP A 6 -18.53 -9.00 42.53
CA ASP A 6 -18.24 -8.66 41.13
C ASP A 6 -19.47 -8.12 40.37
N ALA A 7 -20.67 -8.60 40.69
CA ALA A 7 -21.92 -8.13 40.07
C ALA A 7 -22.27 -6.68 40.47
N ALA A 8 -21.99 -6.29 41.73
CA ALA A 8 -22.21 -4.93 42.20
C ALA A 8 -21.17 -3.95 41.62
N ALA A 9 -19.94 -4.42 41.39
CA ALA A 9 -18.91 -3.65 40.72
C ALA A 9 -19.30 -3.36 39.26
N LEU A 10 -19.75 -4.36 38.48
CA LEU A 10 -20.14 -4.18 37.08
C LEU A 10 -21.30 -3.20 36.88
N SER A 11 -22.27 -3.15 37.80
CA SER A 11 -23.37 -2.17 37.75
C SER A 11 -22.93 -0.71 37.97
N SER A 12 -21.69 -0.48 38.42
CA SER A 12 -21.14 0.87 38.63
C SER A 12 -20.50 1.49 37.39
N LEU A 13 -20.40 0.75 36.27
CA LEU A 13 -19.89 1.27 35.02
C LEU A 13 -20.83 2.35 34.46
N PRO A 14 -20.31 3.52 34.03
CA PRO A 14 -21.12 4.57 33.45
C PRO A 14 -21.71 4.12 32.12
N ALA A 15 -22.82 4.73 31.71
CA ALA A 15 -23.30 4.51 30.36
C ALA A 15 -22.31 5.10 29.35
N VAL A 16 -22.15 4.44 28.20
CA VAL A 16 -21.20 4.86 27.14
C VAL A 16 -21.40 6.33 26.75
N HIS A 17 -22.65 6.80 26.67
CA HIS A 17 -22.95 8.17 26.26
C HIS A 17 -22.53 9.21 27.32
N GLU A 18 -22.58 8.87 28.61
CA GLU A 18 -22.15 9.76 29.70
C GLU A 18 -20.63 9.94 29.68
N LEU A 19 -19.89 8.85 29.46
CA LEU A 19 -18.44 8.89 29.33
C LEU A 19 -18.02 9.59 28.04
N ALA A 20 -18.68 9.29 26.92
CA ALA A 20 -18.40 9.92 25.62
C ALA A 20 -18.67 11.44 25.63
N ALA A 21 -19.70 11.91 26.33
CA ALA A 21 -20.01 13.34 26.43
C ALA A 21 -18.93 14.17 27.15
N ARG A 22 -18.02 13.50 27.88
CA ARG A 22 -16.88 14.13 28.59
C ARG A 22 -15.59 14.16 27.76
N LEU A 23 -15.63 13.66 26.53
CA LEU A 23 -14.50 13.64 25.59
C LEU A 23 -14.68 14.72 24.52
N GLU A 24 -13.67 15.55 24.32
CA GLU A 24 -13.65 16.58 23.28
C GLU A 24 -13.20 15.99 21.94
N ALA A 25 -14.10 15.27 21.25
CA ALA A 25 -13.82 14.65 19.96
C ALA A 25 -15.09 14.47 19.09
N PRO A 26 -14.96 14.21 17.78
CA PRO A 26 -16.08 13.79 16.95
C PRO A 26 -16.83 12.63 17.60
N HIS A 27 -18.17 12.69 17.59
CA HIS A 27 -19.05 11.78 18.33
C HIS A 27 -18.67 10.29 18.17
N THR A 28 -18.37 9.86 16.94
CA THR A 28 -17.98 8.47 16.64
C THR A 28 -16.69 8.06 17.36
N LEU A 29 -15.69 8.94 17.44
CA LEU A 29 -14.44 8.65 18.14
C LEU A 29 -14.63 8.64 19.65
N ALA A 30 -15.37 9.61 20.19
CA ALA A 30 -15.70 9.68 21.61
C ALA A 30 -16.47 8.44 22.08
N VAL A 31 -17.48 8.00 21.32
CA VAL A 31 -18.25 6.78 21.62
C VAL A 31 -17.37 5.54 21.54
N THR A 32 -16.51 5.44 20.52
CA THR A 32 -15.61 4.29 20.37
C THR A 32 -14.63 4.20 21.54
N ALA A 33 -14.01 5.33 21.91
CA ALA A 33 -13.10 5.42 23.03
C ALA A 33 -13.77 5.08 24.37
N ALA A 34 -14.96 5.61 24.62
CA ALA A 34 -15.74 5.31 25.81
C ALA A 34 -16.13 3.82 25.87
N ARG A 35 -16.59 3.23 24.76
CA ARG A 35 -16.89 1.79 24.68
C ARG A 35 -15.66 0.95 24.99
N SER A 36 -14.53 1.22 24.34
CA SER A 36 -13.29 0.48 24.58
C SER A 36 -12.85 0.55 26.04
N ALA A 37 -12.87 1.73 26.67
CA ALA A 37 -12.50 1.86 28.08
C ALA A 37 -13.43 1.09 29.02
N ILE A 38 -14.74 1.15 28.78
CA ILE A 38 -15.75 0.40 29.55
C ILE A 38 -15.59 -1.10 29.34
N ASP A 39 -15.37 -1.55 28.09
CA ASP A 39 -15.20 -2.96 27.76
C ASP A 39 -13.91 -3.56 28.31
N GLU A 40 -12.82 -2.80 28.31
CA GLU A 40 -11.56 -3.20 28.97
C GLU A 40 -11.77 -3.37 30.47
N CYS A 41 -12.46 -2.42 31.12
CA CYS A 41 -12.77 -2.50 32.55
C CYS A 41 -13.68 -3.68 32.88
N ARG A 42 -14.75 -3.85 32.12
CA ARG A 42 -15.68 -4.98 32.23
C ARG A 42 -14.95 -6.31 32.09
N THR A 43 -14.07 -6.44 31.09
CA THR A 43 -13.29 -7.65 30.85
C THR A 43 -12.34 -7.94 32.00
N ALA A 44 -11.62 -6.93 32.50
CA ALA A 44 -10.69 -7.08 33.62
C ALA A 44 -11.41 -7.55 34.89
N TRP A 45 -12.53 -6.93 35.25
CA TRP A 45 -13.31 -7.32 36.43
C TRP A 45 -13.90 -8.73 36.31
N LEU A 46 -14.40 -9.11 35.14
CA LEU A 46 -14.88 -10.49 34.90
C LEU A 46 -13.76 -11.54 35.02
N ALA A 47 -12.52 -11.14 34.75
CA ALA A 47 -11.33 -11.97 34.93
C ALA A 47 -10.76 -11.93 36.37
N GLY A 48 -11.39 -11.21 37.30
CA GLY A 48 -10.90 -11.02 38.67
C GLY A 48 -9.65 -10.14 38.75
N GLN A 49 -9.37 -9.35 37.72
CA GLN A 49 -8.25 -8.42 37.64
C GLN A 49 -8.71 -6.99 37.98
N PRO A 50 -7.81 -6.13 38.50
CA PRO A 50 -8.14 -4.73 38.66
C PRO A 50 -8.41 -4.09 37.30
N GLY A 51 -9.55 -3.40 37.18
CA GLY A 51 -9.86 -2.60 36.00
C GLY A 51 -8.98 -1.34 35.89
N PRO A 52 -8.99 -0.66 34.73
CA PRO A 52 -8.36 0.65 34.61
C PRO A 52 -8.99 1.61 35.63
N GLY A 53 -8.16 2.39 36.33
CA GLY A 53 -8.58 3.26 37.43
C GLY A 53 -9.64 4.29 37.01
N ASP A 54 -9.20 5.43 36.48
CA ASP A 54 -10.12 6.44 35.94
C ASP A 54 -10.52 6.09 34.49
N LEU A 55 -11.78 5.72 34.31
CA LEU A 55 -12.35 5.40 32.99
C LEU A 55 -12.29 6.58 32.02
N LEU A 56 -12.34 7.82 32.51
CA LEU A 56 -12.22 8.99 31.65
C LEU A 56 -10.79 9.15 31.14
N GLU A 57 -9.79 9.00 32.01
CA GLU A 57 -8.38 8.98 31.58
C GLU A 57 -8.13 7.84 30.60
N ARG A 58 -8.67 6.65 30.88
CA ARG A 58 -8.50 5.53 29.96
C ARG A 58 -9.16 5.79 28.61
N ALA A 59 -10.37 6.36 28.59
CA ALA A 59 -11.02 6.74 27.35
C ALA A 59 -10.24 7.84 26.61
N ARG A 60 -9.61 8.79 27.30
CA ARG A 60 -8.71 9.79 26.69
C ARG A 60 -7.50 9.14 26.04
N GLU A 61 -6.85 8.16 26.69
CA GLU A 61 -5.72 7.42 26.10
C GLU A 61 -6.11 6.64 24.84
N VAL A 62 -7.28 6.00 24.87
CA VAL A 62 -7.83 5.30 23.69
C VAL A 62 -8.12 6.31 22.59
N LEU A 63 -8.74 7.45 22.91
CA LEU A 63 -9.04 8.51 21.96
C LEU A 63 -7.76 9.05 21.28
N VAL A 64 -6.71 9.33 22.05
CA VAL A 64 -5.40 9.72 21.51
C VAL A 64 -4.86 8.68 20.54
N THR A 65 -5.14 7.39 20.77
CA THR A 65 -4.73 6.32 19.87
C THR A 65 -5.59 6.27 18.60
N LEU A 66 -6.89 6.50 18.71
CA LEU A 66 -7.81 6.55 17.57
C LEU A 66 -7.58 7.77 16.67
N GLU A 67 -7.18 8.91 17.25
CA GLU A 67 -6.85 10.13 16.52
C GLU A 67 -5.49 10.05 15.81
N ARG A 68 -4.62 9.12 16.21
CA ARG A 68 -3.34 8.91 15.54
C ARG A 68 -3.56 8.33 14.15
N ARG A 69 -3.14 9.10 13.14
CA ARG A 69 -3.01 8.62 11.77
C ARG A 69 -2.07 7.40 11.73
N SER A 70 -2.47 6.37 10.99
CA SER A 70 -1.65 5.16 10.80
C SER A 70 -0.39 5.46 9.98
N LEU A 71 -0.51 6.29 8.94
CA LEU A 71 0.62 6.80 8.15
C LEU A 71 1.20 8.07 8.78
N ARG A 72 2.50 8.02 9.09
CA ARG A 72 3.23 9.11 9.74
C ARG A 72 4.64 9.23 9.17
N ARG A 73 5.19 10.44 9.21
CA ARG A 73 6.59 10.67 8.89
C ARG A 73 7.48 9.95 9.92
N VAL A 74 8.58 9.38 9.43
CA VAL A 74 9.62 8.75 10.24
C VAL A 74 10.99 9.33 9.89
N ILE A 75 11.97 9.15 10.78
CA ILE A 75 13.38 9.50 10.54
C ILE A 75 14.11 8.21 10.15
N ASN A 76 14.70 8.18 8.95
CA ASN A 76 15.48 7.04 8.49
C ASN A 76 16.93 7.14 9.01
N ALA A 77 17.29 6.30 9.98
CA ALA A 77 18.64 6.18 10.54
C ALA A 77 19.36 4.88 10.11
N THR A 78 18.81 4.14 9.14
CA THR A 78 19.34 2.83 8.72
C THR A 78 20.51 2.91 7.74
N GLY A 79 20.72 4.08 7.11
CA GLY A 79 21.64 4.24 5.98
C GLY A 79 21.14 3.66 4.65
N VAL A 80 19.97 2.99 4.64
CA VAL A 80 19.36 2.45 3.41
C VAL A 80 18.58 3.56 2.70
N ILE A 81 19.06 3.99 1.52
CA ILE A 81 18.44 5.07 0.74
C ILE A 81 17.07 4.64 0.19
N LEU A 82 17.01 3.55 -0.57
CA LEU A 82 15.76 3.00 -1.11
C LEU A 82 15.16 1.97 -0.14
N HIS A 83 14.68 2.45 1.00
CA HIS A 83 14.11 1.58 2.03
C HIS A 83 12.66 1.19 1.67
N THR A 84 12.43 -0.07 1.31
CA THR A 84 11.11 -0.57 0.87
C THR A 84 10.01 -0.36 1.91
N ASN A 85 10.29 -0.66 3.18
CA ASN A 85 9.31 -0.49 4.26
C ASN A 85 9.03 0.97 4.66
N LEU A 86 9.95 1.90 4.33
CA LEU A 86 9.78 3.33 4.65
C LEU A 86 9.25 4.15 3.48
N GLY A 87 8.81 3.51 2.40
CA GLY A 87 8.21 4.18 1.24
C GLY A 87 9.17 4.54 0.12
N ARG A 88 10.35 3.92 0.04
CA ARG A 88 11.33 4.09 -1.05
C ARG A 88 11.82 5.55 -1.16
N ALA A 89 11.86 6.09 -2.37
CA ALA A 89 12.42 7.41 -2.65
C ALA A 89 11.49 8.52 -2.13
N PRO A 90 11.95 9.42 -1.24
CA PRO A 90 11.20 10.62 -0.91
C PRO A 90 11.18 11.58 -2.11
N LEU A 91 10.09 12.33 -2.25
CA LEU A 91 9.95 13.33 -3.31
C LEU A 91 10.74 14.61 -2.98
N ALA A 92 11.36 15.19 -4.00
CA ALA A 92 11.95 16.53 -3.94
C ALA A 92 10.87 17.60 -3.63
N ALA A 93 11.29 18.75 -3.10
CA ALA A 93 10.37 19.82 -2.73
C ALA A 93 9.49 20.28 -3.91
N SER A 94 10.09 20.49 -5.08
CA SER A 94 9.38 20.88 -6.31
C SER A 94 8.36 19.83 -6.77
N ALA A 95 8.70 18.54 -6.68
CA ALA A 95 7.77 17.47 -7.02
C ALA A 95 6.58 17.41 -6.06
N ARG A 96 6.81 17.64 -4.76
CA ARG A 96 5.72 17.71 -3.76
C ARG A 96 4.80 18.91 -4.01
N GLU A 97 5.37 20.04 -4.37
CA GLU A 97 4.61 21.24 -4.72
C GLU A 97 3.74 21.02 -5.96
N ALA A 98 4.30 20.44 -7.03
CA ALA A 98 3.53 20.10 -8.24
C ALA A 98 2.37 19.14 -7.96
N VAL A 99 2.58 18.12 -7.11
CA VAL A 99 1.50 17.21 -6.67
C VAL A 99 0.43 17.95 -5.89
N ALA A 100 0.82 18.86 -4.98
CA ALA A 100 -0.13 19.65 -4.21
C ALA A 100 -0.99 20.55 -5.11
N GLN A 101 -0.35 21.26 -6.05
CA GLN A 101 -1.05 22.12 -7.01
C GLN A 101 -2.04 21.32 -7.88
N ALA A 102 -1.64 20.15 -8.39
CA ALA A 102 -2.50 19.31 -9.20
C ALA A 102 -3.68 18.69 -8.42
N ALA A 103 -3.53 18.52 -7.09
CA ALA A 103 -4.54 17.92 -6.22
C ALA A 103 -5.46 18.96 -5.54
N GLU A 104 -5.11 20.24 -5.57
CA GLU A 104 -5.87 21.31 -4.91
C GLU A 104 -7.23 21.58 -5.57
N GLY A 105 -7.35 21.32 -6.88
CA GLY A 105 -8.58 21.55 -7.63
C GLY A 105 -8.66 20.74 -8.92
N TYR A 106 -9.45 21.22 -9.87
CA TYR A 106 -9.53 20.64 -11.21
C TYR A 106 -8.22 20.85 -11.97
N SER A 107 -7.87 19.89 -12.82
CA SER A 107 -6.73 19.96 -13.72
C SER A 107 -7.11 19.48 -15.12
N ASN A 108 -6.25 19.78 -16.10
CA ASN A 108 -6.39 19.31 -17.48
C ASN A 108 -5.94 17.85 -17.67
N LEU A 109 -6.17 17.00 -16.67
CA LEU A 109 -5.69 15.62 -16.64
C LEU A 109 -6.10 14.82 -17.88
N GLU A 110 -7.34 14.99 -18.35
CA GLU A 110 -7.86 14.38 -19.60
C GLU A 110 -8.53 15.44 -20.50
N LEU A 111 -8.08 16.69 -20.44
CA LEU A 111 -8.59 17.79 -21.27
C LEU A 111 -7.43 18.38 -22.07
N ASP A 112 -7.55 18.37 -23.39
CA ASP A 112 -6.63 19.09 -24.25
C ASP A 112 -7.06 20.56 -24.30
N LEU A 113 -6.14 21.47 -23.93
CA LEU A 113 -6.47 22.90 -23.80
C LEU A 113 -6.51 23.64 -25.14
N GLU A 114 -5.92 23.08 -26.20
CA GLU A 114 -5.90 23.71 -27.53
C GLU A 114 -7.21 23.44 -28.27
N SER A 115 -7.66 22.18 -28.25
CA SER A 115 -8.91 21.73 -28.88
C SER A 115 -10.14 21.90 -27.98
N GLY A 116 -9.96 21.88 -26.66
CA GLY A 116 -11.06 21.84 -25.69
C GLY A 116 -11.74 20.46 -25.58
N GLU A 117 -11.19 19.43 -26.23
CA GLU A 117 -11.75 18.08 -26.25
C GLU A 117 -11.09 17.16 -25.21
N ARG A 118 -11.67 15.97 -25.03
CA ARG A 118 -11.09 14.95 -24.15
C ARG A 118 -9.77 14.45 -24.72
N GLY A 119 -8.71 14.57 -23.93
CA GLY A 119 -7.36 14.11 -24.25
C GLY A 119 -6.93 12.88 -23.43
N SER A 120 -5.82 12.26 -23.84
CA SER A 120 -5.19 11.18 -23.08
C SER A 120 -4.30 11.74 -21.97
N ARG A 121 -4.47 11.25 -20.73
CA ARG A 121 -3.58 11.60 -19.61
C ARG A 121 -2.11 11.24 -19.84
N HIS A 122 -1.81 10.31 -20.75
CA HIS A 122 -0.43 9.93 -21.06
C HIS A 122 0.31 11.03 -21.82
N ALA A 123 -0.39 11.92 -22.53
CA ALA A 123 0.23 13.01 -23.29
C ALA A 123 1.16 13.87 -22.42
N HIS A 124 0.83 14.05 -21.14
CA HIS A 124 1.62 14.81 -20.16
C HIS A 124 2.98 14.20 -19.82
N VAL A 125 3.19 12.91 -20.06
CA VAL A 125 4.41 12.17 -19.65
C VAL A 125 5.12 11.46 -20.80
N THR A 126 4.43 11.16 -21.89
CA THR A 126 4.99 10.42 -23.03
C THR A 126 6.14 11.19 -23.67
N ALA A 127 5.95 12.46 -24.02
CA ALA A 127 6.99 13.27 -24.67
C ALA A 127 8.28 13.35 -23.83
N LEU A 128 8.15 13.64 -22.54
CA LEU A 128 9.27 13.69 -21.60
C LEU A 128 9.97 12.32 -21.47
N SER A 129 9.21 11.24 -21.46
CA SER A 129 9.76 9.88 -21.38
C SER A 129 10.54 9.51 -22.64
N CYS A 130 10.03 9.86 -23.82
CA CYS A 130 10.72 9.65 -25.10
C CYS A 130 11.98 10.50 -25.19
N GLU A 131 11.94 11.77 -24.76
CA GLU A 131 13.11 12.65 -24.73
C GLU A 131 14.23 12.07 -23.84
N LEU A 132 13.87 11.57 -22.64
CA LEU A 132 14.85 11.02 -21.70
C LEU A 132 15.45 9.68 -22.14
N THR A 133 14.71 8.88 -22.89
CA THR A 133 15.10 7.50 -23.23
C THR A 133 15.54 7.31 -24.68
N GLY A 134 15.16 8.21 -25.58
CA GLY A 134 15.30 8.05 -27.03
C GLY A 134 14.32 7.03 -27.64
N ALA A 135 13.33 6.56 -26.89
CA ALA A 135 12.32 5.63 -27.39
C ALA A 135 11.36 6.30 -28.38
N GLU A 136 10.76 5.50 -29.27
CA GLU A 136 9.76 5.97 -30.24
C GLU A 136 8.45 6.40 -29.57
N ASP A 137 8.08 5.74 -28.47
CA ASP A 137 6.87 5.99 -27.69
C ASP A 137 7.07 5.52 -26.24
N ALA A 138 6.18 5.94 -25.33
CA ALA A 138 6.21 5.59 -23.93
C ALA A 138 4.81 5.53 -23.30
N ILE A 139 4.62 4.54 -22.43
CA ILE A 139 3.45 4.40 -21.55
C ILE A 139 3.88 4.28 -20.10
N VAL A 140 3.15 4.95 -19.20
CA VAL A 140 3.37 4.87 -17.75
C VAL A 140 2.18 4.18 -17.10
N VAL A 141 2.44 3.10 -16.37
CA VAL A 141 1.41 2.38 -15.63
C VAL A 141 1.65 2.47 -14.13
N ASN A 142 0.73 1.94 -13.33
CA ASN A 142 0.75 2.04 -11.87
C ASN A 142 2.12 1.74 -11.22
N ASN A 143 2.79 0.67 -11.63
CA ASN A 143 4.12 0.31 -11.13
C ASN A 143 4.84 -0.64 -12.11
N GLY A 144 6.11 -0.94 -11.81
CA GLY A 144 6.93 -1.85 -12.63
C GLY A 144 6.37 -3.27 -12.74
N ALA A 145 5.69 -3.79 -11.71
CA ALA A 145 5.06 -5.11 -11.77
C ALA A 145 3.92 -5.15 -12.80
N GLY A 146 3.06 -4.12 -12.77
CA GLY A 146 2.01 -3.94 -13.76
C GLY A 146 2.57 -3.73 -15.16
N ALA A 147 3.72 -3.06 -15.29
CA ALA A 147 4.39 -2.88 -16.59
C ALA A 147 4.83 -4.22 -17.18
N VAL A 148 5.48 -5.08 -16.37
CA VAL A 148 5.90 -6.42 -16.82
C VAL A 148 4.69 -7.27 -17.21
N LEU A 149 3.62 -7.26 -16.40
CA LEU A 149 2.39 -7.99 -16.71
C LEU A 149 1.76 -7.50 -18.02
N LEU A 150 1.62 -6.19 -18.18
CA LEU A 150 1.02 -5.59 -19.38
C LEU A 150 1.85 -5.93 -20.62
N ALA A 151 3.18 -5.79 -20.55
CA ALA A 151 4.06 -6.12 -21.66
C ALA A 151 3.97 -7.62 -22.02
N ALA A 152 4.00 -8.51 -21.03
CA ALA A 152 3.88 -9.94 -21.25
C ALA A 152 2.52 -10.33 -21.86
N ALA A 153 1.43 -9.74 -21.37
CA ALA A 153 0.08 -10.03 -21.86
C ALA A 153 -0.14 -9.47 -23.28
N ALA A 154 0.32 -8.25 -23.56
CA ALA A 154 0.13 -7.61 -24.85
C ALA A 154 1.02 -8.20 -25.95
N LEU A 155 2.27 -8.55 -25.64
CA LEU A 155 3.24 -9.01 -26.64
C LEU A 155 3.24 -10.53 -26.83
N ALA A 156 3.06 -11.31 -25.76
CA ALA A 156 3.04 -12.77 -25.83
C ALA A 156 1.61 -13.29 -25.69
N GLY A 157 0.91 -12.93 -24.61
CA GLY A 157 -0.43 -13.40 -24.31
C GLY A 157 -0.57 -14.93 -24.37
N PRO A 158 -1.80 -15.45 -24.49
CA PRO A 158 -2.04 -16.88 -24.72
C PRO A 158 -1.42 -17.35 -26.04
N GLY A 159 -0.71 -18.48 -25.99
CA GLY A 159 -0.22 -19.18 -27.17
C GLY A 159 1.19 -18.80 -27.64
N ARG A 160 1.85 -17.81 -27.01
CA ARG A 160 3.27 -17.52 -27.24
C ARG A 160 4.11 -17.79 -26.01
N ALA A 161 5.41 -17.99 -26.23
CA ALA A 161 6.38 -18.20 -25.17
C ALA A 161 7.21 -16.96 -24.86
N ILE A 162 7.56 -16.79 -23.59
CA ILE A 162 8.56 -15.81 -23.12
C ILE A 162 9.78 -16.60 -22.65
N VAL A 163 10.92 -16.34 -23.28
CA VAL A 163 12.19 -17.01 -22.94
C VAL A 163 12.94 -16.16 -21.92
N VAL A 164 13.25 -16.74 -20.75
CA VAL A 164 13.89 -16.02 -19.63
C VAL A 164 15.06 -16.84 -19.09
N ALA A 165 16.17 -16.20 -18.74
CA ALA A 165 17.26 -16.89 -18.06
C ALA A 165 16.83 -17.32 -16.65
N ARG A 166 17.22 -18.52 -16.21
CA ARG A 166 16.91 -18.99 -14.85
C ARG A 166 17.39 -18.04 -13.75
N GLY A 167 18.53 -17.37 -13.95
CA GLY A 167 19.06 -16.36 -13.03
C GLY A 167 18.23 -15.07 -12.94
N GLN A 168 17.24 -14.86 -13.82
CA GLN A 168 16.38 -13.67 -13.85
C GLN A 168 14.98 -13.92 -13.26
N LEU A 169 14.68 -15.15 -12.82
CA LEU A 169 13.40 -15.50 -12.19
C LEU A 169 13.39 -15.06 -10.73
N VAL A 170 13.42 -13.74 -10.55
CA VAL A 170 13.54 -13.11 -9.24
C VAL A 170 12.20 -12.98 -8.54
N GLU A 171 12.28 -12.89 -7.22
CA GLU A 171 11.22 -12.43 -6.34
C GLU A 171 11.65 -11.10 -5.71
N ILE A 172 10.80 -10.08 -5.80
CA ILE A 172 11.09 -8.74 -5.26
C ILE A 172 9.97 -8.33 -4.31
N GLY A 173 10.35 -7.94 -3.10
CA GLY A 173 9.38 -7.64 -2.04
C GLY A 173 8.79 -8.92 -1.47
N GLY A 174 7.46 -8.97 -1.30
CA GLY A 174 6.78 -10.14 -0.73
C GLY A 174 5.73 -10.80 -1.63
N ALA A 175 5.51 -10.29 -2.85
CA ALA A 175 4.41 -10.78 -3.70
C ALA A 175 4.66 -10.68 -5.22
N PHE A 176 5.82 -10.17 -5.65
CA PHE A 176 6.13 -10.06 -7.08
C PHE A 176 7.15 -11.10 -7.49
N ARG A 177 6.73 -12.04 -8.34
CA ARG A 177 7.53 -13.18 -8.84
C ARG A 177 7.39 -13.24 -10.35
N ILE A 178 8.52 -13.20 -11.06
CA ILE A 178 8.51 -13.22 -12.54
C ILE A 178 7.75 -14.43 -13.12
N PRO A 179 7.91 -15.67 -12.62
CA PRO A 179 7.15 -16.81 -13.12
C PRO A 179 5.63 -16.63 -12.99
N ASP A 180 5.17 -16.11 -11.85
CA ASP A 180 3.76 -15.95 -11.55
C ASP A 180 3.11 -14.89 -12.46
N VAL A 181 3.86 -13.82 -12.76
CA VAL A 181 3.42 -12.75 -13.68
C VAL A 181 3.30 -13.26 -15.11
N ILE A 182 4.28 -14.05 -15.58
CA ILE A 182 4.23 -14.64 -16.93
C ILE A 182 3.08 -15.65 -17.04
N ALA A 183 2.87 -16.47 -16.01
CA ALA A 183 1.73 -17.37 -15.96
C ALA A 183 0.40 -16.60 -15.99
N GLN A 184 0.28 -15.52 -15.23
CA GLN A 184 -0.92 -14.67 -15.20
C GLN A 184 -1.17 -13.97 -16.53
N SER A 185 -0.13 -13.66 -17.30
CA SER A 185 -0.28 -13.08 -18.64
C SER A 185 -0.81 -14.07 -19.68
N GLY A 186 -0.95 -15.36 -19.31
CA GLY A 186 -1.32 -16.46 -20.20
C GLY A 186 -0.18 -16.95 -21.09
N ALA A 187 1.02 -16.38 -20.96
CA ALA A 187 2.18 -16.76 -21.77
C ALA A 187 2.86 -18.00 -21.20
N ARG A 188 3.51 -18.76 -22.08
CA ARG A 188 4.32 -19.92 -21.67
C ARG A 188 5.72 -19.46 -21.27
N LEU A 189 6.09 -19.65 -20.01
CA LEU A 189 7.48 -19.44 -19.58
C LEU A 189 8.39 -20.54 -20.14
N ILE A 190 9.48 -20.13 -20.79
CA ILE A 190 10.57 -21.01 -21.20
C ILE A 190 11.85 -20.56 -20.51
N GLU A 191 12.34 -21.37 -19.59
CA GLU A 191 13.54 -21.05 -18.83
C GLU A 191 14.80 -21.62 -19.49
N VAL A 192 15.85 -20.80 -19.59
CA VAL A 192 17.12 -21.18 -20.23
C VAL A 192 18.33 -20.97 -19.33
N GLY A 193 19.43 -21.66 -19.64
CA GLY A 193 20.67 -21.60 -18.87
C GLY A 193 20.53 -22.20 -17.47
N THR A 194 21.40 -21.76 -16.55
CA THR A 194 21.38 -22.11 -15.13
C THR A 194 21.25 -20.85 -14.27
N THR A 195 21.15 -21.01 -12.94
CA THR A 195 21.03 -19.90 -11.99
C THR A 195 22.14 -18.87 -12.11
N ASN A 196 23.39 -19.31 -12.29
CA ASN A 196 24.58 -18.46 -12.28
C ASN A 196 25.26 -18.32 -13.65
N ARG A 197 24.80 -19.03 -14.69
CA ARG A 197 25.40 -19.01 -16.02
C ARG A 197 24.35 -19.10 -17.11
N THR A 198 24.33 -18.14 -18.01
CA THR A 198 23.50 -18.16 -19.23
C THR A 198 24.36 -17.73 -20.40
N ARG A 199 24.20 -18.40 -21.54
CA ARG A 199 24.93 -18.12 -22.78
C ARG A 199 23.94 -17.81 -23.90
N LEU A 200 24.40 -17.10 -24.93
CA LEU A 200 23.59 -16.80 -26.13
C LEU A 200 22.96 -18.07 -26.73
N GLY A 201 23.75 -19.14 -26.86
CA GLY A 201 23.27 -20.41 -27.40
C GLY A 201 22.14 -21.06 -26.60
N ASP A 202 21.94 -20.72 -25.32
CA ASP A 202 20.82 -21.22 -24.53
C ASP A 202 19.49 -20.63 -25.03
N TYR A 203 19.48 -19.33 -25.39
CA TYR A 203 18.34 -18.67 -26.01
C TYR A 203 18.10 -19.17 -27.44
N GLU A 204 19.16 -19.32 -28.25
CA GLU A 204 19.05 -19.79 -29.63
C GLU A 204 18.40 -21.18 -29.72
N ARG A 205 18.73 -22.09 -28.81
CA ARG A 205 18.11 -23.43 -28.77
C ARG A 205 16.63 -23.37 -28.41
N ALA A 206 16.25 -22.49 -27.49
CA ALA A 206 14.86 -22.31 -27.09
C ALA A 206 14.00 -21.76 -28.24
N LEU A 207 14.55 -20.83 -29.04
CA LEU A 207 13.87 -20.27 -30.21
C LEU A 207 13.74 -21.24 -31.39
N LYS A 208 14.60 -22.26 -31.48
CA LYS A 208 14.53 -23.28 -32.55
C LYS A 208 13.50 -24.38 -32.28
N THR A 209 13.10 -24.54 -31.02
CA THR A 209 12.28 -25.69 -30.56
C THR A 209 10.86 -25.31 -30.17
N ASN A 210 10.49 -24.03 -30.29
CA ASN A 210 9.21 -23.47 -29.84
C ASN A 210 8.67 -22.44 -30.81
#